data_AF-A0A8K1N6M4-F1
#
_entry.id   AF-A0A8K1N6M4-F1
#
_cell.length_a   1.000
_cell.length_b   1.000
_cell.length_c   1.000
_cell.angle_alpha   90.00
_cell.angle_beta   90.00
_cell.angle_gamma   90.00
#
_symmetry.space_group_name_H-M   'P 1'
#
loop_
_entity.id
_entity.type
_entity.pdbx_description
1 polymer ?
#
loop_
_entity_poly.entity_id
_entity_poly.type
_entity_poly.pdbx_seq_one_letter_code
_entity_poly.pdbx_strand_id
1 'polypeptide(L)'
;THSLGGGTGSGMGTLLISKIREEYPDRMMCTYSVVPSPKVSDTVVEPYNATLSVHQLVENSDETVCIDNEALYDICFRTLKLQEPQYAELNRLVSIVMSGITTCLRFPGQLNSDLRKLAVNM
;
A
#
# COMPACT_ATOMS: atom_id res chain seq x y z
N THR A 1 5.01 -4.55 0.37
CA THR A 1 4.67 -3.42 -0.51
C THR A 1 4.50 -3.97 -1.91
N HIS A 2 3.42 -3.62 -2.61
CA HIS A 2 3.19 -4.04 -3.99
C HIS A 2 2.27 -3.08 -4.74
N SER A 3 2.29 -3.12 -6.08
CA SER A 3 1.30 -2.42 -6.90
C SER A 3 0.14 -3.36 -7.23
N LEU A 4 -1.07 -2.82 -7.21
CA LEU A 4 -2.28 -3.57 -7.60
C LEU A 4 -2.49 -3.56 -9.12
N GLY A 5 -1.97 -2.55 -9.82
CA GLY A 5 -2.09 -2.43 -11.27
C GLY A 5 -1.14 -3.34 -12.07
N GLY A 6 0.04 -3.66 -11.54
CA GLY A 6 1.05 -4.45 -12.27
C GLY A 6 0.90 -5.95 -12.07
N GLY A 7 1.15 -6.78 -13.10
CA GLY A 7 0.89 -8.23 -13.06
C GLY A 7 1.66 -9.01 -11.97
N THR A 8 2.92 -8.66 -11.71
CA THR A 8 3.72 -9.34 -10.66
C THR A 8 3.34 -8.87 -9.26
N GLY A 9 3.17 -7.56 -9.06
CA GLY A 9 2.79 -7.01 -7.75
C GLY A 9 1.41 -7.50 -7.32
N SER A 10 0.48 -7.57 -8.27
CA SER A 10 -0.88 -8.02 -8.10
C SER A 10 -0.95 -9.55 -7.91
N GLY A 11 -0.60 -10.33 -8.94
CA GLY A 11 -0.75 -11.79 -8.95
C GLY A 11 0.24 -12.53 -8.05
N MET A 12 1.54 -12.30 -8.22
CA MET A 12 2.55 -12.98 -7.37
C MET A 12 2.49 -12.48 -5.93
N GLY A 13 2.25 -11.18 -5.72
CA GLY A 13 2.14 -10.60 -4.39
C GLY A 13 0.99 -11.20 -3.58
N THR A 14 -0.19 -11.34 -4.19
CA THR A 14 -1.35 -11.96 -3.52
C THR A 14 -1.17 -13.45 -3.27
N LEU A 15 -0.54 -14.18 -4.20
CA LEU A 15 -0.19 -15.58 -3.98
C LEU A 15 0.76 -15.76 -2.77
N LEU A 16 1.77 -14.90 -2.65
CA LEU A 16 2.69 -14.93 -1.50
C LEU A 16 1.96 -14.64 -0.18
N ILE A 17 1.06 -13.66 -0.17
CA ILE A 17 0.26 -13.32 1.01
C ILE A 17 -0.59 -14.51 1.45
N SER A 18 -1.26 -15.18 0.50
CA SER A 18 -2.04 -16.39 0.78
C SER A 18 -1.16 -17.51 1.37
N LYS A 19 0.01 -17.77 0.78
CA LYS A 19 0.92 -18.81 1.28
C LYS A 19 1.50 -18.50 2.66
N ILE A 20 1.84 -17.23 2.93
CA ILE A 20 2.29 -16.80 4.25
C ILE A 20 1.16 -16.95 5.28
N ARG A 21 -0.09 -16.66 4.90
CA ARG A 21 -1.25 -16.82 5.77
C ARG A 21 -1.49 -18.29 6.13
N GLU A 22 -1.31 -19.21 5.17
CA GLU A 22 -1.39 -20.65 5.40
C GLU A 22 -0.33 -21.13 6.43
N GLU A 23 0.91 -20.66 6.31
CA GLU A 23 2.01 -21.11 7.16
C GLU A 23 2.05 -20.40 8.53
N TYR A 24 1.64 -19.14 8.58
CA TYR A 24 1.69 -18.28 9.78
C TYR A 24 0.34 -17.62 10.08
N PRO A 25 -0.72 -18.39 10.40
CA PRO A 25 -2.08 -17.85 10.58
C PRO A 25 -2.18 -16.85 11.74
N ASP A 26 -1.39 -17.02 12.80
CA ASP A 26 -1.46 -16.18 14.01
C ASP A 26 -0.70 -14.84 13.89
N ARG A 27 0.00 -14.61 12.77
CA ARG A 27 0.78 -13.40 12.54
C ARG A 27 -0.06 -12.33 11.84
N MET A 28 0.10 -11.10 12.30
CA MET A 28 -0.51 -9.93 11.65
C MET A 28 0.14 -9.71 10.28
N MET A 29 -0.69 -9.53 9.25
CA MET A 29 -0.31 -9.23 7.89
C MET A 29 -0.73 -7.79 7.55
N CYS A 30 0.26 -6.92 7.36
CA CYS A 30 0.02 -5.56 6.88
C CYS A 30 0.60 -5.41 5.48
N THR A 31 -0.19 -4.87 4.56
CA THR A 31 0.20 -4.60 3.18
C THR A 31 0.17 -3.11 2.90
N TYR A 32 1.08 -2.67 2.02
CA TYR A 32 1.11 -1.32 1.48
C TYR A 32 0.88 -1.47 -0.01
N SER A 33 -0.30 -1.07 -0.45
CA SER A 33 -0.83 -1.42 -1.77
C SER A 33 -1.05 -0.16 -2.59
N VAL A 34 -0.28 -0.05 -3.67
CA VAL A 34 -0.38 1.09 -4.60
C VAL A 34 -1.54 0.86 -5.55
N VAL A 35 -2.55 1.71 -5.42
CA VAL A 35 -3.76 1.71 -6.26
C VAL A 35 -3.43 2.41 -7.58
N PRO A 36 -3.79 1.80 -8.73
CA PRO A 36 -3.53 2.39 -10.03
C PRO A 36 -4.31 3.69 -10.25
N SER A 37 -3.78 4.57 -11.11
CA SER A 37 -4.47 5.78 -11.56
C SER A 37 -4.20 6.04 -13.04
N PRO A 38 -5.24 6.39 -13.82
CA PRO A 38 -5.08 6.72 -15.24
C PRO A 38 -4.27 8.00 -15.48
N LYS A 39 -4.04 8.83 -14.45
CA LYS A 39 -3.18 10.02 -14.56
C LYS A 39 -1.68 9.69 -14.54
N VAL A 40 -1.32 8.51 -14.03
CA VAL A 40 0.07 8.13 -13.73
C VAL A 40 0.53 6.93 -14.57
N SER A 41 -0.40 6.13 -15.09
CA SER A 41 -0.12 4.95 -15.92
C SER A 41 -1.08 4.82 -17.10
N ASP A 42 -0.53 4.47 -18.26
CA ASP A 42 -1.26 4.23 -19.52
C ASP A 42 -1.72 2.76 -19.67
N THR A 43 -1.55 1.94 -18.64
CA THR A 43 -1.84 0.51 -18.73
C THR A 43 -3.33 0.23 -18.55
N VAL A 44 -4.02 -0.09 -19.65
CA VAL A 44 -5.47 -0.34 -19.66
C VAL A 44 -5.93 -1.58 -18.88
N VAL A 45 -5.01 -2.48 -18.52
CA VAL A 45 -5.33 -3.71 -17.77
C VAL A 45 -5.20 -3.56 -16.25
N GLU A 46 -4.77 -2.41 -15.75
CA GLU A 46 -4.63 -2.16 -14.31
C GLU A 46 -5.94 -2.35 -13.53
N PRO A 47 -7.13 -1.94 -14.01
CA PRO A 47 -8.38 -2.16 -13.30
C PRO A 47 -8.69 -3.65 -13.09
N TYR A 48 -8.35 -4.51 -14.07
CA TYR A 48 -8.53 -5.95 -13.94
C TYR A 48 -7.61 -6.52 -12.86
N ASN A 49 -6.33 -6.16 -12.89
CA ASN A 49 -5.34 -6.61 -11.92
C ASN A 49 -5.68 -6.16 -10.50
N ALA A 50 -6.13 -4.91 -10.36
CA ALA A 50 -6.51 -4.36 -9.07
C ALA A 50 -7.75 -5.07 -8.51
N THR A 51 -8.78 -5.27 -9.33
CA THR A 51 -10.03 -5.95 -8.90
C THR A 51 -9.74 -7.37 -8.42
N LEU A 52 -8.95 -8.15 -9.17
CA LEU A 52 -8.58 -9.51 -8.80
C LEU A 52 -7.74 -9.55 -7.52
N SER A 53 -6.84 -8.57 -7.34
CA SER A 53 -5.96 -8.54 -6.18
C SER A 53 -6.65 -8.08 -4.91
N VAL A 54 -7.58 -7.12 -5.02
CA VAL A 54 -8.37 -6.66 -3.88
C VAL A 54 -9.17 -7.81 -3.28
N HIS A 55 -9.74 -8.69 -4.11
CA HIS A 55 -10.43 -9.89 -3.60
C HIS A 55 -9.52 -10.75 -2.70
N GLN A 56 -8.27 -11.00 -3.12
CA GLN A 56 -7.31 -11.76 -2.32
C GLN A 56 -6.85 -11.02 -1.06
N LEU A 57 -6.70 -9.70 -1.13
CA LEU A 57 -6.30 -8.88 0.01
C LEU A 57 -7.38 -8.82 1.10
N VAL A 58 -8.65 -8.76 0.71
CA VAL A 58 -9.79 -8.77 1.64
C VAL A 58 -9.79 -10.02 2.52
N GLU A 59 -9.43 -11.17 1.96
CA GLU A 59 -9.44 -12.44 2.70
C GLU A 59 -8.15 -12.69 3.50
N ASN A 60 -7.00 -12.23 2.99
CA ASN A 60 -5.70 -12.65 3.51
C ASN A 60 -4.90 -11.56 4.22
N SER A 61 -5.28 -10.28 4.16
CA SER A 61 -4.58 -9.17 4.83
C SER A 61 -5.36 -8.69 6.06
N ASP A 62 -4.69 -8.47 7.19
CA ASP A 62 -5.32 -7.90 8.39
C ASP A 62 -5.45 -6.38 8.28
N GLU A 63 -4.45 -5.75 7.65
CA GLU A 63 -4.43 -4.31 7.41
C GLU A 63 -3.90 -4.02 6.00
N THR A 64 -4.56 -3.14 5.27
CA THR A 64 -4.14 -2.75 3.91
C THR A 64 -4.09 -1.23 3.84
N VAL A 65 -2.89 -0.67 3.75
CA VAL A 65 -2.68 0.76 3.54
C VAL A 65 -2.78 1.04 2.05
N CYS A 66 -3.89 1.66 1.65
CA CYS A 66 -4.15 2.06 0.27
C CYS A 66 -3.36 3.34 -0.08
N ILE A 67 -2.41 3.20 -1.00
CA ILE A 67 -1.61 4.30 -1.52
C ILE A 67 -2.14 4.65 -2.91
N ASP A 68 -2.93 5.71 -3.01
CA ASP A 68 -3.52 6.13 -4.27
C ASP A 68 -2.56 7.03 -5.06
N ASN A 69 -2.12 6.54 -6.23
CA ASN A 69 -1.27 7.31 -7.14
C ASN A 69 -1.94 8.60 -7.62
N GLU A 70 -3.28 8.64 -7.73
CA GLU A 70 -3.99 9.85 -8.10
C GLU A 70 -3.88 10.92 -7.00
N ALA A 71 -4.14 10.53 -5.75
CA ALA A 71 -4.02 11.43 -4.61
C ALA A 71 -2.58 11.92 -4.42
N LEU A 72 -1.59 11.04 -4.57
CA LEU A 72 -0.18 11.42 -4.52
C LEU A 72 0.20 12.40 -5.63
N TYR A 73 -0.26 12.15 -6.86
CA TYR A 73 -0.02 13.04 -7.99
C TYR A 73 -0.65 14.42 -7.75
N ASP A 74 -1.89 14.45 -7.28
CA ASP A 74 -2.59 15.69 -6.96
C ASP A 74 -1.87 16.47 -5.83
N ILE A 75 -1.29 15.81 -4.82
CA ILE A 75 -0.48 16.47 -3.78
C ILE A 75 0.80 17.07 -4.38
N CYS A 76 1.54 16.30 -5.19
CA CYS A 76 2.76 16.79 -5.84
C CYS A 76 2.48 18.00 -6.75
N PHE A 77 1.42 17.90 -7.56
CA PHE A 77 1.06 18.93 -8.53
C PHE A 77 0.46 20.18 -7.86
N ARG A 78 -0.55 20.00 -6.99
CA ARG A 78 -1.30 21.13 -6.42
C ARG A 78 -0.61 21.75 -5.21
N THR A 79 -0.01 20.95 -4.34
CA THR A 79 0.57 21.42 -3.07
C THR A 79 2.06 21.71 -3.21
N LEU A 80 2.83 20.77 -3.77
CA LEU A 80 4.28 20.94 -3.95
C LEU A 80 4.65 21.74 -5.20
N LYS A 81 3.67 22.10 -6.04
CA LYS A 81 3.83 22.93 -7.25
C LYS A 81 4.82 22.33 -8.26
N LEU A 82 4.92 21.01 -8.31
CA LEU A 82 5.71 20.30 -9.31
C LEU A 82 4.91 20.21 -10.60
N GLN A 83 5.44 20.74 -11.71
CA GLN A 83 4.73 20.75 -13.01
C GLN A 83 4.54 19.34 -13.58
N GLU A 84 5.56 18.49 -13.49
CA GLU A 84 5.55 17.10 -13.95
C GLU A 84 6.08 16.18 -12.84
N PRO A 85 5.23 15.77 -11.88
CA PRO A 85 5.62 14.82 -10.84
C PRO A 85 6.07 13.50 -11.46
N GLN A 86 7.28 13.03 -11.12
CA GLN A 86 7.76 11.71 -11.51
C GLN A 86 7.59 10.70 -10.36
N TYR A 87 7.83 9.42 -10.66
CA TYR A 87 7.79 8.36 -9.66
C TYR A 87 8.76 8.60 -8.48
N ALA A 88 9.86 9.32 -8.70
CA ALA A 88 10.79 9.65 -7.62
C ALA A 88 10.13 10.52 -6.53
N GLU A 89 9.37 11.55 -6.92
CA GLU A 89 8.68 12.43 -5.99
C GLU A 89 7.49 11.73 -5.31
N LEU A 90 6.73 10.93 -6.08
CA LEU A 90 5.65 10.11 -5.54
C LEU A 90 6.18 9.13 -4.48
N ASN A 91 7.26 8.41 -4.79
CA ASN A 91 7.90 7.46 -3.88
C ASN A 91 8.48 8.15 -2.65
N ARG A 92 8.96 9.40 -2.78
CA ARG A 92 9.41 10.19 -1.62
C ARG A 92 8.24 10.44 -0.66
N LEU A 93 7.07 10.84 -1.14
CA LEU A 93 5.89 11.01 -0.29
C LEU A 93 5.47 9.69 0.36
N VAL A 94 5.42 8.59 -0.42
CA VAL A 94 5.12 7.26 0.09
C VAL A 94 6.07 6.86 1.22
N SER A 95 7.38 7.08 1.04
CA SER A 95 8.38 6.74 2.06
C SER A 95 8.17 7.51 3.37
N ILE A 96 7.73 8.78 3.29
CA ILE A 96 7.44 9.61 4.46
C ILE A 96 6.20 9.07 5.19
N VAL A 97 5.14 8.75 4.45
CA VAL A 97 3.91 8.17 5.03
C VAL A 97 4.19 6.83 5.68
N MET A 98 4.90 5.93 4.99
CA MET A 98 5.29 4.62 5.54
C MET A 98 6.18 4.77 6.77
N SER A 99 7.11 5.73 6.76
CA SER A 99 7.93 6.04 7.94
C SER A 99 7.04 6.49 9.10
N GLY A 100 6.06 7.37 8.85
CA GLY A 100 5.09 7.82 9.85
C GLY A 100 4.31 6.67 10.48
N ILE A 101 3.69 5.81 9.65
CA ILE A 101 2.89 4.65 10.10
C ILE A 101 3.74 3.71 10.96
N THR A 102 4.97 3.42 10.52
CA THR A 102 5.88 2.52 11.25
C THR A 102 6.62 3.17 12.42
N THR A 103 6.40 4.45 12.71
CA THR A 103 7.12 5.17 13.78
C THR A 103 6.85 4.53 15.15
N CYS A 104 5.59 4.16 15.43
CA CYS A 104 5.19 3.51 16.69
C CYS A 104 5.81 2.12 16.90
N LEU A 105 6.30 1.48 15.83
CA LEU A 105 7.00 0.19 15.90
C LEU A 105 8.52 0.35 16.07
N ARG A 106 9.07 1.47 15.62
CA ARG A 106 10.53 1.73 15.59
C ARG A 106 11.03 2.49 16.79
N PHE A 107 10.21 3.40 17.33
CA PHE A 107 10.59 4.25 18.45
C PHE A 107 9.61 4.07 19.61
N PRO A 108 10.10 3.81 20.83
CA PRO A 108 9.23 3.70 21.99
C PRO A 108 8.61 5.07 22.29
N GLY A 109 7.28 5.12 22.33
CA GLY A 109 6.49 6.28 22.73
C GLY A 109 5.48 5.93 23.82
N GLN A 110 4.87 6.95 24.42
CA GLN A 110 3.79 6.71 25.39
C GLN A 110 2.56 6.05 24.75
N LEU A 111 2.38 6.31 23.44
CA LEU A 111 1.38 5.69 22.59
C LEU A 111 1.96 4.49 21.83
N ASN A 112 2.56 3.52 22.53
CA ASN A 112 3.05 2.29 21.90
C ASN A 112 1.84 1.45 21.43
N SER A 113 1.70 1.37 20.12
CA SER A 113 0.71 0.55 19.44
C SER A 113 1.42 -0.47 18.56
N ASP A 114 1.47 -1.72 19.03
CA ASP A 114 1.83 -2.84 18.16
C ASP A 114 0.87 -2.90 16.96
N LEU A 115 1.28 -3.52 15.85
CA LEU A 115 0.42 -3.70 14.67
C LEU A 115 -0.96 -4.28 15.02
N ARG A 116 -1.00 -5.23 15.97
CA ARG A 116 -2.28 -5.80 16.45
C ARG A 116 -3.16 -4.74 17.14
N LYS A 117 -2.56 -3.80 17.88
CA LYS A 117 -3.29 -2.72 18.55
C LYS A 117 -3.73 -1.65 17.55
N LEU A 118 -2.97 -1.38 16.50
CA LEU A 118 -3.43 -0.54 15.39
C LEU A 118 -4.64 -1.15 14.70
N ALA A 119 -4.54 -2.42 14.29
CA ALA A 119 -5.61 -3.12 13.59
C ALA A 119 -6.91 -3.29 14.40
N VAL A 120 -6.83 -3.37 15.74
CA VAL A 120 -8.03 -3.49 16.60
C VAL A 120 -8.71 -2.12 16.84
N ASN A 121 -7.96 -1.01 16.77
CA ASN A 121 -8.49 0.32 17.10
C ASN A 121 -8.90 1.15 15.88
N MET A 122 -8.55 0.73 14.67
CA MET A 122 -9.01 1.32 13.41
C MET A 122 -10.16 0.51 12.81
#